data_AF-A0A418B1G9-F1
#
_entry.id   AF-A0A418B1G9-F1
#
_cell.length_a   1.000
_cell.length_b   1.000
_cell.length_c   1.000
_cell.angle_alpha   90.00
_cell.angle_beta   90.00
_cell.angle_gamma   90.00
#
_symmetry.space_group_name_H-M   'P 1'
#
loop_
_entity.id
_entity.type
_entity.pdbx_description
1 polymer ?
#
loop_
_entity_poly.entity_id
_entity_poly.type
_entity_poly.pdbx_seq_one_letter_code
_entity_poly.pdbx_strand_id
1 'polypeptide(L)'
;MRTLVIAPLYAIGFILAIALQGVVGTGTVLEPNMDYWGNDIRSTKQQVPMNCRSECASNPLCILFAWRQGTCFLKHKRGPARVAPGVVAGVVYPQCSAIEDNTDYEGNDIATTQRASPRDCCADCTANGQCVVVVWFQGTCYLKNVIGAKSTKTGAVAVFPHRSSIQRPTLQFLNRCKHAIQLYKVDQLVCTLPPNGGRCNQSLTTGEHPMFRHTRSEEATLVEMTLTTDRLWFDLSVVPPNCRDGKSHDECIRNNGGRRGFNVPVSVVPVKYNNNPAKGKCNDIVCHADVCPQAYVYPSDDTKMRDCPPDESLFVTYCP
;
A
#
# COMPACT_ATOMS: atom_id res chain seq x y z
N MET A 1 -29.74 -19.27 -72.50
CA MET A 1 -28.27 -19.41 -72.68
C MET A 1 -27.66 -18.03 -72.61
N ARG A 2 -26.51 -17.88 -71.92
CA ARG A 2 -26.02 -16.66 -71.19
C ARG A 2 -26.53 -16.67 -69.74
N THR A 3 -25.74 -16.54 -68.68
CA THR A 3 -24.42 -15.91 -68.53
C THR A 3 -23.68 -16.55 -67.35
N LEU A 4 -22.37 -16.74 -67.51
CA LEU A 4 -21.39 -17.10 -66.48
C LEU A 4 -21.18 -15.87 -65.56
N VAL A 5 -21.26 -16.05 -64.23
CA VAL A 5 -20.71 -15.06 -63.28
C VAL A 5 -19.78 -15.78 -62.32
N ILE A 6 -18.52 -15.37 -62.40
CA ILE A 6 -17.37 -15.75 -61.58
C ILE A 6 -17.51 -15.05 -60.23
N ALA A 7 -17.49 -15.78 -59.12
CA ALA A 7 -17.34 -15.23 -57.78
C ALA A 7 -15.85 -15.25 -57.37
N PRO A 8 -15.26 -14.13 -56.90
CA PRO A 8 -13.85 -14.06 -56.58
C PRO A 8 -13.54 -14.62 -55.18
N LEU A 9 -12.37 -15.25 -55.09
CA LEU A 9 -11.70 -15.61 -53.84
C LEU A 9 -11.49 -14.36 -52.97
N TYR A 10 -11.92 -14.40 -51.71
CA TYR A 10 -11.38 -13.56 -50.66
C TYR A 10 -10.65 -14.43 -49.64
N ALA A 11 -9.33 -14.35 -49.67
CA ALA A 11 -8.45 -14.87 -48.65
C ALA A 11 -8.71 -14.13 -47.33
N ILE A 12 -9.27 -14.83 -46.34
CA ILE A 12 -9.33 -14.33 -44.97
C ILE A 12 -7.98 -14.63 -44.34
N GLY A 13 -7.13 -13.61 -44.30
CA GLY A 13 -5.83 -13.66 -43.64
C GLY A 13 -5.99 -13.92 -42.15
N PHE A 14 -5.29 -14.93 -41.66
CA PHE A 14 -5.03 -15.12 -40.24
C PHE A 14 -4.22 -13.93 -39.72
N ILE A 15 -4.88 -13.01 -39.00
CA ILE A 15 -4.18 -12.07 -38.13
C ILE A 15 -3.83 -12.83 -36.85
N LEU A 16 -2.59 -13.33 -36.81
CA LEU A 16 -1.95 -13.79 -35.59
C LEU A 16 -1.71 -12.55 -34.71
N ALA A 17 -2.63 -12.28 -33.77
CA ALA A 17 -2.45 -11.24 -32.78
C ALA A 17 -1.31 -11.65 -31.84
N ILE A 18 -0.12 -11.11 -32.08
CA ILE A 18 1.04 -11.23 -31.18
C ILE A 18 0.69 -10.52 -29.87
N ALA A 19 0.89 -11.25 -28.78
CA ALA A 19 0.64 -10.82 -27.42
C ALA A 19 1.33 -9.48 -27.07
N LEU A 20 0.56 -8.52 -26.56
CA LEU A 20 1.08 -7.53 -25.63
C LEU A 20 0.74 -8.02 -24.23
N GLN A 21 1.71 -8.72 -23.62
CA GLN A 21 1.71 -8.96 -22.18
C GLN A 21 1.73 -7.60 -21.48
N GLY A 22 0.59 -7.20 -20.92
CA GLY A 22 0.51 -6.07 -20.01
C GLY A 22 1.26 -6.40 -18.73
N VAL A 23 2.54 -6.04 -18.68
CA VAL A 23 3.32 -6.08 -17.44
C VAL A 23 2.77 -4.98 -16.53
N VAL A 24 1.99 -5.37 -15.52
CA VAL A 24 1.54 -4.49 -14.45
C VAL A 24 2.77 -4.14 -13.61
N GLY A 25 3.42 -3.03 -13.96
CA GLY A 25 4.56 -2.50 -13.24
C GLY A 25 4.14 -1.97 -11.86
N THR A 26 4.85 -2.47 -10.84
CA THR A 26 4.83 -2.16 -9.40
C THR A 26 4.73 -0.66 -9.05
N GLY A 27 4.54 -0.33 -7.77
CA GLY A 27 4.19 1.01 -7.31
C GLY A 27 5.26 2.09 -7.43
N THR A 28 4.87 3.20 -8.07
CA THR A 28 5.35 4.55 -7.74
C THR A 28 4.10 5.42 -7.57
N VAL A 29 4.01 6.20 -6.48
CA VAL A 29 3.05 7.31 -6.44
C VAL A 29 3.63 8.39 -7.35
N LEU A 30 2.98 8.64 -8.47
CA LEU A 30 3.30 9.79 -9.27
C LEU A 30 2.77 11.03 -8.55
N GLU A 31 3.63 12.02 -8.37
CA GLU A 31 3.32 13.31 -7.78
C GLU A 31 3.24 14.32 -8.93
N PRO A 32 2.03 14.57 -9.48
CA PRO A 32 1.87 15.54 -10.55
C PRO A 32 2.10 16.96 -10.03
N ASN A 33 2.67 17.81 -10.88
CA ASN A 33 3.03 19.19 -10.62
C ASN A 33 3.99 19.37 -9.42
N MET A 34 4.86 18.39 -9.19
CA MET A 34 5.83 18.38 -8.10
C MET A 34 7.24 18.17 -8.65
N ASP A 35 8.20 18.91 -8.12
CA ASP A 35 9.64 18.69 -8.34
C ASP A 35 10.40 18.66 -7.00
N TYR A 36 11.52 17.94 -7.00
CA TYR A 36 12.48 17.91 -5.90
C TYR A 36 13.79 18.50 -6.40
N TRP A 37 14.05 19.76 -6.07
CA TRP A 37 15.13 20.51 -6.73
C TRP A 37 16.53 19.91 -6.48
N GLY A 38 17.32 19.78 -7.55
CA GLY A 38 18.72 19.35 -7.52
C GLY A 38 18.92 17.85 -7.30
N ASN A 39 20.17 17.49 -6.97
CA ASN A 39 20.64 16.11 -6.73
C ASN A 39 20.47 15.17 -7.95
N ASP A 40 20.52 15.73 -9.16
CA ASP A 40 20.46 14.99 -10.41
C ASP A 40 21.74 14.16 -10.59
N ILE A 41 21.57 12.85 -10.81
CA ILE A 41 22.62 11.91 -11.21
C ILE A 41 22.91 12.10 -12.70
N ARG A 42 21.84 12.13 -13.50
CA ARG A 42 21.85 12.32 -14.96
C ARG A 42 20.45 12.65 -15.44
N SER A 43 20.37 13.17 -16.66
CA SER A 43 19.12 13.33 -17.39
C SER A 43 19.10 12.50 -18.68
N THR A 44 17.92 11.98 -19.03
CA THR A 44 17.68 11.21 -20.26
C THR A 44 16.40 11.67 -20.95
N LYS A 45 16.16 11.16 -22.16
CA LYS A 45 14.92 11.40 -22.90
C LYS A 45 14.00 10.20 -22.75
N GLN A 46 12.78 10.45 -22.27
CA GLN A 46 11.77 9.43 -22.03
C GLN A 46 10.40 9.92 -22.46
N GLN A 47 9.68 9.12 -23.24
CA GLN A 47 8.39 9.52 -23.83
C GLN A 47 7.31 9.77 -22.78
N VAL A 48 7.34 9.02 -21.67
CA VAL A 48 6.35 9.10 -20.60
C VAL A 48 7.03 9.00 -19.22
N PRO A 49 6.44 9.57 -18.15
CA PRO A 49 6.97 9.48 -16.79
C PRO A 49 7.27 8.05 -16.32
N MET A 50 6.49 7.06 -16.78
CA MET A 50 6.70 5.66 -16.40
C MET A 50 8.01 5.07 -16.94
N ASN A 51 8.50 5.51 -18.10
CA ASN A 51 9.80 5.06 -18.57
C ASN A 51 10.93 5.68 -17.74
N CYS A 52 10.75 6.93 -17.30
CA CYS A 52 11.66 7.60 -16.39
C CYS A 52 11.75 6.89 -15.03
N ARG A 53 10.60 6.44 -14.52
CA ARG A 53 10.52 5.57 -13.35
C ARG A 53 11.33 4.28 -13.53
N SER A 54 11.12 3.55 -14.63
CA SER A 54 11.83 2.30 -14.90
C SER A 54 13.35 2.53 -14.98
N GLU A 55 13.77 3.63 -15.59
CA GLU A 55 15.18 3.98 -15.66
C GLU A 55 15.77 4.30 -14.28
N CYS A 56 15.03 5.03 -13.43
CA CYS A 56 15.43 5.27 -12.06
C CYS A 56 15.53 3.95 -11.27
N ALA A 57 14.58 3.03 -11.45
CA ALA A 57 14.61 1.73 -10.78
C ALA A 57 15.83 0.87 -11.18
N SER A 58 16.32 1.05 -12.41
CA SER A 58 17.53 0.39 -12.91
C SER A 58 18.83 1.09 -12.48
N ASN A 59 18.77 2.31 -11.93
CA ASN A 59 19.95 3.05 -11.50
C ASN A 59 20.14 2.92 -9.96
N PRO A 60 21.24 2.29 -9.49
CA PRO A 60 21.43 1.99 -8.07
C PRO A 60 21.55 3.22 -7.16
N LEU A 61 21.86 4.38 -7.72
CA LEU A 61 21.93 5.63 -6.96
C LEU A 61 20.61 6.39 -7.00
N CYS A 62 19.65 6.00 -7.84
CA CYS A 62 18.42 6.75 -8.03
C CYS A 62 17.36 6.34 -7.02
N ILE A 63 16.96 7.31 -6.19
CA ILE A 63 15.91 7.12 -5.17
C ILE A 63 14.61 7.86 -5.54
N LEU A 64 14.66 8.72 -6.55
CA LEU A 64 13.51 9.42 -7.12
C LEU A 64 13.82 9.97 -8.50
N PHE A 65 12.79 10.24 -9.29
CA PHE A 65 12.91 10.94 -10.56
C PHE A 65 11.99 12.15 -10.63
N ALA A 66 12.32 13.07 -11.55
CA ALA A 66 11.40 14.08 -12.03
C ALA A 66 11.32 14.01 -13.55
N TRP A 67 10.12 14.02 -14.12
CA TRP A 67 9.92 13.99 -15.57
C TRP A 67 9.21 15.25 -16.04
N ARG A 68 9.71 15.89 -17.09
CA ARG A 68 9.09 17.08 -17.70
C ARG A 68 9.30 17.09 -19.21
N GLN A 69 8.22 17.17 -19.98
CA GLN A 69 8.24 17.36 -21.43
C GLN A 69 9.27 16.48 -22.16
N GLY A 70 9.24 15.18 -21.87
CA GLY A 70 10.12 14.21 -22.50
C GLY A 70 11.53 14.10 -21.88
N THR A 71 11.85 14.89 -20.85
CA THR A 71 13.13 14.82 -20.14
C THR A 71 12.93 14.17 -18.78
N CYS A 72 13.72 13.13 -18.51
CA CYS A 72 13.77 12.39 -17.26
C CYS A 72 15.01 12.83 -16.48
N PHE A 73 14.84 13.19 -15.22
CA PHE A 73 15.91 13.58 -14.32
C PHE A 73 15.99 12.55 -13.19
N LEU A 74 17.04 11.74 -13.17
CA LEU A 74 17.29 10.73 -12.14
C LEU A 74 17.99 11.39 -10.95
N LYS A 75 17.51 11.19 -9.73
CA LYS A 75 18.01 11.90 -8.54
C LYS A 75 18.38 10.93 -7.41
N HIS A 76 19.50 11.19 -6.75
CA HIS A 76 20.05 10.33 -5.69
C HIS A 76 19.70 10.78 -4.26
N LYS A 77 19.06 11.93 -4.12
CA LYS A 77 18.64 12.48 -2.84
C LYS A 77 17.35 13.26 -2.99
N ARG A 78 16.46 13.19 -1.99
CA ARG A 78 15.25 14.03 -1.92
C ARG A 78 15.63 15.45 -1.51
N GLY A 79 15.56 16.37 -2.46
CA GLY A 79 15.68 17.81 -2.23
C GLY A 79 14.41 18.42 -1.63
N PRO A 80 14.36 19.75 -1.46
CA PRO A 80 13.14 20.45 -1.09
C PRO A 80 12.04 20.24 -2.13
N ALA A 81 10.82 19.91 -1.67
CA ALA A 81 9.65 19.78 -2.51
C ALA A 81 9.17 21.16 -3.00
N ARG A 82 8.86 21.26 -4.29
CA ARG A 82 8.37 22.50 -4.92
C ARG A 82 7.23 22.20 -5.90
N VAL A 83 6.18 23.01 -5.83
CA VAL A 83 5.11 23.00 -6.85
C VAL A 83 5.69 23.47 -8.19
N ALA A 84 5.62 22.60 -9.20
CA ALA A 84 6.18 22.81 -10.52
C ALA A 84 5.22 22.27 -11.60
N PRO A 85 4.33 23.12 -12.17
CA PRO A 85 3.36 22.69 -13.17
C PRO A 85 4.01 21.97 -14.37
N GLY A 86 3.46 20.82 -14.75
CA GLY A 86 3.94 19.99 -15.85
C GLY A 86 5.14 19.09 -15.53
N VAL A 87 5.60 19.06 -14.28
CA VAL A 87 6.56 18.07 -13.78
C VAL A 87 5.80 16.90 -13.14
N VAL A 88 6.24 15.68 -13.41
CA VAL A 88 5.77 14.47 -12.73
C VAL A 88 6.95 13.89 -11.97
N ALA A 89 6.94 14.01 -10.64
CA ALA A 89 7.93 13.36 -9.79
C ALA A 89 7.46 11.99 -9.33
N GLY A 90 8.41 11.15 -8.95
CA GLY A 90 8.11 9.86 -8.37
C GLY A 90 9.28 9.36 -7.54
N VAL A 91 8.99 8.97 -6.30
CA VAL A 91 9.96 8.30 -5.45
C VAL A 91 10.08 6.85 -5.92
N VAL A 92 11.31 6.39 -6.12
CA VAL A 92 11.64 5.06 -6.60
C VAL A 92 12.49 4.41 -5.53
N TYR A 93 11.91 3.42 -4.85
CA TYR A 93 12.68 2.62 -3.91
C TYR A 93 13.44 1.56 -4.71
N PRO A 94 14.78 1.49 -4.60
CA PRO A 94 15.54 0.41 -5.22
C PRO A 94 15.04 -0.94 -4.65
N GLN A 95 15.09 -2.02 -5.42
CA GLN A 95 14.62 -3.34 -4.96
C GLN A 95 15.57 -4.01 -3.94
N CYS A 96 16.79 -3.48 -3.78
CA CYS A 96 17.85 -4.01 -2.91
C CYS A 96 18.51 -2.86 -2.14
N SER A 97 18.75 -3.03 -0.85
CA SER A 97 19.27 -1.95 0.03
C SER A 97 20.77 -2.06 0.30
N ALA A 98 21.33 -3.28 0.27
CA ALA A 98 22.75 -3.53 0.43
C ALA A 98 23.20 -4.75 -0.41
N ILE A 99 24.40 -4.65 -0.99
CA ILE A 99 25.09 -5.72 -1.70
C ILE A 99 26.46 -5.87 -1.02
N GLU A 100 26.76 -7.07 -0.55
CA GLU A 100 28.03 -7.41 0.07
C GLU A 100 28.74 -8.47 -0.78
N ASP A 101 29.85 -8.07 -1.39
CA ASP A 101 30.67 -8.97 -2.19
C ASP A 101 31.45 -9.95 -1.31
N ASN A 102 31.76 -11.11 -1.89
CA ASN A 102 32.51 -12.21 -1.28
C ASN A 102 31.96 -12.63 0.10
N THR A 103 30.65 -12.53 0.29
CA THR A 103 29.99 -12.73 1.58
C THR A 103 28.94 -13.84 1.49
N ASP A 104 28.97 -14.75 2.46
CA ASP A 104 27.95 -15.76 2.70
C ASP A 104 27.40 -15.61 4.13
N TYR A 105 26.17 -16.10 4.31
CA TYR A 105 25.49 -16.17 5.60
C TYR A 105 25.08 -17.62 5.84
N GLU A 106 25.69 -18.26 6.84
CA GLU A 106 25.58 -19.71 7.00
C GLU A 106 24.16 -20.17 7.36
N GLY A 107 23.72 -21.25 6.68
CA GLY A 107 22.45 -21.94 6.93
C GLY A 107 21.19 -21.11 6.61
N ASN A 108 20.08 -21.53 7.22
CA ASN A 108 18.77 -20.85 7.19
C ASN A 108 18.14 -20.71 5.80
N ASP A 109 18.52 -21.57 4.85
CA ASP A 109 17.97 -21.61 3.50
C ASP A 109 16.52 -22.10 3.51
N ILE A 110 15.62 -21.25 3.05
CA ILE A 110 14.18 -21.57 2.95
C ILE A 110 13.73 -21.87 1.51
N ALA A 111 14.50 -21.43 0.52
CA ALA A 111 14.24 -21.70 -0.89
C ALA A 111 15.50 -21.45 -1.73
N THR A 112 15.52 -22.02 -2.93
CA THR A 112 16.57 -21.76 -3.92
C THR A 112 15.98 -21.44 -5.28
N THR A 113 16.54 -20.45 -5.98
CA THR A 113 16.18 -20.10 -7.36
C THR A 113 17.44 -19.95 -8.22
N GLN A 114 17.29 -19.99 -9.54
CA GLN A 114 18.39 -19.77 -10.49
C GLN A 114 18.28 -18.40 -11.14
N ARG A 115 19.35 -17.60 -11.08
CA ARG A 115 19.42 -16.26 -11.65
C ARG A 115 20.79 -15.94 -12.20
N ALA A 116 20.82 -15.20 -13.30
CA ALA A 116 22.05 -14.80 -13.97
C ALA A 116 22.88 -13.80 -13.15
N SER A 117 22.22 -12.97 -12.33
CA SER A 117 22.91 -11.99 -11.48
C SER A 117 22.42 -12.05 -10.01
N PRO A 118 23.27 -11.66 -9.04
CA PRO A 118 22.87 -11.52 -7.64
C PRO A 118 21.67 -10.59 -7.43
N ARG A 119 21.51 -9.56 -8.27
CA ARG A 119 20.42 -8.59 -8.13
C ARG A 119 19.07 -9.16 -8.50
N ASP A 120 19.03 -10.10 -9.44
CA ASP A 120 17.78 -10.75 -9.82
C ASP A 120 17.25 -11.63 -8.68
N CYS A 121 18.11 -12.08 -7.76
CA CYS A 121 17.72 -12.79 -6.54
C CYS A 121 16.89 -11.93 -5.58
N CYS A 122 16.99 -10.59 -5.66
CA CYS A 122 16.20 -9.71 -4.80
C CYS A 122 14.71 -9.87 -5.04
N ALA A 123 14.28 -10.04 -6.29
CA ALA A 123 12.86 -10.21 -6.61
C ALA A 123 12.33 -11.51 -5.99
N ASP A 124 13.12 -12.57 -6.04
CA ASP A 124 12.76 -13.87 -5.46
C ASP A 124 12.65 -13.79 -3.93
N CYS A 125 13.61 -13.14 -3.29
CA CYS A 125 13.58 -12.94 -1.84
C CYS A 125 12.42 -12.01 -1.42
N THR A 126 12.16 -10.94 -2.17
CA THR A 126 11.03 -10.02 -1.88
C THR A 126 9.67 -10.70 -2.07
N ALA A 127 9.54 -11.66 -2.99
CA ALA A 127 8.32 -12.44 -3.20
C ALA A 127 8.05 -13.46 -2.06
N ASN A 128 9.07 -13.78 -1.25
CA ASN A 128 8.94 -14.67 -0.11
C ASN A 128 9.01 -13.86 1.20
N GLY A 129 7.85 -13.66 1.85
CA GLY A 129 7.75 -12.83 3.07
C GLY A 129 8.65 -13.26 4.24
N GLN A 130 9.11 -14.51 4.24
CA GLN A 130 10.04 -15.04 5.25
C GLN A 130 11.51 -14.76 4.90
N CYS A 131 11.85 -14.37 3.67
CA CYS A 131 13.24 -14.16 3.23
C CYS A 131 13.80 -12.81 3.69
N VAL A 132 14.85 -12.80 4.50
CA VAL A 132 15.48 -11.59 5.06
C VAL A 132 16.80 -11.22 4.38
N VAL A 133 17.45 -12.19 3.73
CA VAL A 133 18.69 -12.02 2.97
C VAL A 133 18.77 -13.13 1.91
N VAL A 134 19.38 -12.84 0.77
CA VAL A 134 19.69 -13.85 -0.24
C VAL A 134 21.19 -13.87 -0.49
N VAL A 135 21.76 -15.06 -0.60
CA VAL A 135 23.16 -15.22 -1.03
C VAL A 135 23.14 -15.76 -2.45
N TRP A 136 23.74 -15.04 -3.40
CA TRP A 136 23.94 -15.55 -4.75
C TRP A 136 25.32 -16.17 -4.87
N PHE A 137 25.41 -17.35 -5.48
CA PHE A 137 26.68 -17.99 -5.78
C PHE A 137 26.54 -18.85 -7.04
N GLN A 138 27.41 -18.65 -8.03
CA GLN A 138 27.48 -19.46 -9.26
C GLN A 138 26.13 -19.65 -9.99
N GLY A 139 25.30 -18.60 -10.03
CA GLY A 139 24.00 -18.63 -10.71
C GLY A 139 22.83 -19.04 -9.82
N THR A 140 23.07 -19.41 -8.56
CA THR A 140 22.05 -19.84 -7.60
C THR A 140 21.81 -18.80 -6.53
N CYS A 141 20.54 -18.47 -6.29
CA CYS A 141 20.08 -17.66 -5.17
C CYS A 141 19.65 -18.57 -4.03
N TYR A 142 20.29 -18.41 -2.87
CA TYR A 142 19.96 -19.10 -1.63
C TYR A 142 19.19 -18.13 -0.73
N LEU A 143 17.86 -18.26 -0.72
CA LEU A 143 16.95 -17.39 0.03
C LEU A 143 16.95 -17.82 1.49
N LYS A 144 17.23 -16.90 2.41
CA LYS A 144 17.41 -17.22 3.83
C LYS A 144 16.41 -16.47 4.70
N ASN A 145 15.85 -17.11 5.72
CA ASN A 145 14.91 -16.46 6.66
C ASN A 145 15.57 -15.84 7.90
N VAL A 146 16.86 -16.11 8.11
CA VAL A 146 17.66 -15.52 9.19
C VAL A 146 19.00 -15.05 8.61
N ILE A 147 19.49 -13.91 9.08
CA ILE A 147 20.86 -13.47 8.81
C ILE A 147 21.77 -14.26 9.76
N GLY A 148 22.38 -15.32 9.24
CA GLY A 148 23.25 -16.24 10.00
C GLY A 148 24.61 -15.64 10.36
N ALA A 149 25.55 -16.50 10.73
CA ALA A 149 26.94 -16.09 10.89
C ALA A 149 27.50 -15.65 9.54
N LYS A 150 28.10 -14.46 9.50
CA LYS A 150 28.75 -13.92 8.30
C LYS A 150 30.07 -14.67 8.07
N SER A 151 30.28 -15.17 6.86
CA SER A 151 31.54 -15.77 6.44
C SER A 151 32.02 -15.19 5.11
N THR A 152 33.34 -15.25 4.87
CA THR A 152 33.94 -14.80 3.61
C THR A 152 33.95 -15.96 2.62
N LYS A 153 33.30 -15.77 1.47
CA LYS A 153 33.25 -16.77 0.40
C LYS A 153 33.45 -16.09 -0.94
N THR A 154 34.62 -16.27 -1.54
CA THR A 154 34.96 -15.64 -2.82
C THR A 154 33.94 -15.99 -3.90
N GLY A 155 33.40 -14.96 -4.56
CA GLY A 155 32.39 -15.10 -5.61
C GLY A 155 30.95 -15.24 -5.11
N ALA A 156 30.72 -15.34 -3.80
CA ALA A 156 29.38 -15.22 -3.22
C ALA A 156 29.02 -13.74 -3.06
N VAL A 157 27.77 -13.39 -3.32
CA VAL A 157 27.28 -12.02 -3.15
C VAL A 157 26.04 -12.07 -2.29
N ALA A 158 26.13 -11.54 -1.07
CA ALA A 158 24.97 -11.39 -0.21
C ALA A 158 24.22 -10.14 -0.61
N VAL A 159 22.92 -10.29 -0.87
CA VAL A 159 22.05 -9.20 -1.24
C VAL A 159 20.91 -9.12 -0.25
N PHE A 160 20.74 -7.93 0.30
CA PHE A 160 19.63 -7.63 1.18
C PHE A 160 18.47 -7.16 0.31
N PRO A 161 17.33 -7.86 0.33
CA PRO A 161 16.14 -7.30 -0.28
C PRO A 161 15.94 -5.93 0.36
N HIS A 162 15.78 -4.90 -0.45
CA HIS A 162 15.09 -3.74 0.05
C HIS A 162 13.68 -4.29 0.18
N ARG A 163 13.34 -4.74 1.38
CA ARG A 163 11.96 -4.72 1.80
C ARG A 163 11.60 -3.25 1.69
N SER A 164 11.11 -2.87 0.53
CA SER A 164 10.03 -1.93 0.47
C SER A 164 8.95 -2.57 1.33
N SER A 165 9.05 -2.39 2.65
CA SER A 165 7.87 -2.02 3.41
C SER A 165 7.43 -0.64 2.90
N ILE A 166 7.11 -0.54 1.62
CA ILE A 166 5.76 -0.15 1.33
C ILE A 166 5.02 -1.47 1.06
N GLN A 167 4.89 -2.35 2.05
CA GLN A 167 3.54 -2.42 2.63
C GLN A 167 3.02 -0.98 2.68
N ARG A 168 2.37 -0.53 1.59
CA ARG A 168 1.58 0.71 1.65
C ARG A 168 0.76 0.45 2.87
N PRO A 169 0.97 1.26 3.92
CA PRO A 169 0.25 0.98 5.14
C PRO A 169 -1.18 0.95 4.69
N THR A 170 -1.81 -0.21 4.89
CA THR A 170 -3.21 -0.39 4.50
C THR A 170 -4.01 0.74 5.13
N LEU A 171 -3.51 1.29 6.25
CA LEU A 171 -4.10 2.35 7.04
C LEU A 171 -3.09 3.47 7.34
N GLN A 172 -3.42 4.68 6.92
CA GLN A 172 -2.65 5.89 7.22
C GLN A 172 -3.44 6.73 8.20
N PHE A 173 -3.01 6.80 9.47
CA PHE A 173 -3.70 7.62 10.46
C PHE A 173 -3.09 9.02 10.53
N LEU A 174 -3.96 10.03 10.57
CA LEU A 174 -3.65 11.44 10.77
C LEU A 174 -4.43 11.99 11.96
N ASN A 175 -3.73 12.68 12.86
CA ASN A 175 -4.35 13.40 13.97
C ASN A 175 -4.46 14.90 13.64
N ARG A 176 -5.67 15.42 13.48
CA ARG A 176 -5.95 16.86 13.38
C ARG A 176 -6.47 17.46 14.69
N CYS A 177 -6.65 16.64 15.73
CA CYS A 177 -7.09 17.11 17.03
C CYS A 177 -6.03 17.99 17.70
N LYS A 178 -6.48 18.87 18.60
CA LYS A 178 -5.60 19.70 19.44
C LYS A 178 -4.93 18.92 20.58
N HIS A 179 -5.28 17.65 20.76
CA HIS A 179 -4.74 16.73 21.74
C HIS A 179 -4.13 15.49 21.06
N ALA A 180 -3.32 14.73 21.79
CA ALA A 180 -2.67 13.54 21.26
C ALA A 180 -3.68 12.38 21.15
N ILE A 181 -3.53 11.56 20.11
CA ILE A 181 -4.33 10.34 19.94
C ILE A 181 -3.49 9.13 20.31
N GLN A 182 -3.84 8.45 21.40
CA GLN A 182 -3.34 7.11 21.71
C GLN A 182 -4.09 6.11 20.83
N LEU A 183 -3.43 5.58 19.81
CA LEU A 183 -4.02 4.63 18.86
C LEU A 183 -3.85 3.20 19.38
N TYR A 184 -4.96 2.55 19.66
CA TYR A 184 -5.00 1.14 20.01
C TYR A 184 -5.46 0.31 18.80
N LYS A 185 -4.79 -0.82 18.55
CA LYS A 185 -5.25 -1.91 17.69
C LYS A 185 -5.75 -3.01 18.63
N VAL A 186 -7.05 -3.26 18.67
CA VAL A 186 -7.67 -4.06 19.73
C VAL A 186 -7.36 -3.46 21.11
N ASP A 187 -6.56 -4.14 21.93
CA ASP A 187 -6.17 -3.69 23.27
C ASP A 187 -4.69 -3.28 23.37
N GLN A 188 -3.95 -3.41 22.27
CA GLN A 188 -2.54 -3.05 22.19
C GLN A 188 -2.38 -1.61 21.74
N LEU A 189 -1.66 -0.81 22.53
CA LEU A 189 -1.23 0.52 22.10
C LEU A 189 -0.19 0.35 20.99
N VAL A 190 -0.52 0.80 19.79
CA VAL A 190 0.40 0.70 18.64
C VAL A 190 1.26 1.95 18.49
N CYS A 191 0.74 3.13 18.86
CA CYS A 191 1.46 4.40 18.82
C CYS A 191 0.65 5.53 19.48
N THR A 192 1.30 6.68 19.69
CA THR A 192 0.64 7.94 20.05
C THR A 192 0.89 8.97 18.95
N LEU A 193 -0.17 9.49 18.33
CA LEU A 193 -0.09 10.54 17.32
C LEU A 193 -0.05 11.92 18.01
N PRO A 194 1.01 12.71 17.82
CA PRO A 194 1.06 14.08 18.34
C PRO A 194 -0.12 14.95 17.87
N PRO A 195 -0.53 15.98 18.62
CA PRO A 195 -1.53 16.95 18.18
C PRO A 195 -1.15 17.63 16.86
N ASN A 196 -2.14 18.19 16.16
CA ASN A 196 -1.95 19.10 15.01
C ASN A 196 -1.07 18.54 13.87
N GLY A 197 -1.29 17.30 13.47
CA GLY A 197 -0.67 16.69 12.28
C GLY A 197 0.16 15.44 12.55
N GLY A 198 0.14 14.91 13.78
CA GLY A 198 0.77 13.64 14.10
C GLY A 198 0.24 12.51 13.22
N ARG A 199 1.11 11.54 12.91
CA ARG A 199 0.79 10.42 12.02
C ARG A 199 1.18 9.10 12.66
N CYS A 200 0.46 8.06 12.29
CA CYS A 200 0.85 6.70 12.62
C CYS A 200 0.31 5.74 11.57
N ASN A 201 1.21 5.09 10.85
CA ASN A 201 0.83 4.17 9.79
C ASN A 201 0.67 2.76 10.37
N GLN A 202 -0.32 2.03 9.90
CA GLN A 202 -0.57 0.63 10.29
C GLN A 202 -0.80 -0.22 9.04
N SER A 203 -0.58 -1.52 9.22
CA SER A 203 -0.76 -2.50 8.18
C SER A 203 -1.72 -3.60 8.64
N LEU A 204 -2.40 -4.19 7.67
CA LEU A 204 -3.23 -5.37 7.87
C LEU A 204 -2.56 -6.58 7.22
N THR A 205 -2.71 -7.73 7.87
CA THR A 205 -2.37 -9.04 7.30
C THR A 205 -3.66 -9.70 6.81
N THR A 206 -3.61 -10.44 5.70
CA THR A 206 -4.75 -11.24 5.25
C THR A 206 -5.21 -12.21 6.34
N GLY A 207 -6.50 -12.23 6.63
CA GLY A 207 -7.12 -12.94 7.74
C GLY A 207 -7.26 -12.13 9.03
N GLU A 208 -6.79 -10.87 9.07
CA GLU A 208 -6.98 -10.01 10.24
C GLU A 208 -8.35 -9.32 10.24
N HIS A 209 -8.92 -9.21 11.44
CA HIS A 209 -10.18 -8.52 11.73
C HIS A 209 -10.04 -7.50 12.88
N PRO A 210 -9.14 -6.50 12.77
CA PRO A 210 -8.88 -5.60 13.88
C PRO A 210 -9.88 -4.45 13.94
N MET A 211 -9.94 -3.84 15.12
CA MET A 211 -10.56 -2.55 15.34
C MET A 211 -9.52 -1.57 15.88
N PHE A 212 -9.60 -0.33 15.42
CA PHE A 212 -8.74 0.75 15.89
C PHE A 212 -9.56 1.77 16.66
N ARG A 213 -9.01 2.26 17.77
CA ARG A 213 -9.69 3.24 18.64
C ARG A 213 -8.73 4.20 19.32
N HIS A 214 -9.25 5.37 19.67
CA HIS A 214 -8.56 6.28 20.58
C HIS A 214 -8.83 5.85 22.03
N THR A 215 -7.76 5.63 22.81
CA THR A 215 -7.78 5.14 24.21
C THR A 215 -8.35 3.73 24.38
N ARG A 216 -8.29 3.19 25.61
CA ARG A 216 -8.93 1.93 26.00
C ARG A 216 -10.39 2.08 26.45
N SER A 217 -10.95 3.29 26.35
CA SER A 217 -12.33 3.56 26.74
C SER A 217 -13.30 2.60 26.05
N GLU A 218 -14.28 2.11 26.79
CA GLU A 218 -15.45 1.42 26.22
C GLU A 218 -16.35 2.38 25.44
N GLU A 219 -16.25 3.69 25.71
CA GLU A 219 -16.85 4.74 24.89
C GLU A 219 -15.83 5.21 23.85
N ALA A 220 -15.87 4.61 22.66
CA ALA A 220 -14.95 4.96 21.60
C ALA A 220 -15.57 4.81 20.22
N THR A 221 -15.19 5.73 19.33
CA THR A 221 -15.44 5.58 17.89
C THR A 221 -14.48 4.50 17.37
N LEU A 222 -15.02 3.39 16.87
CA LEU A 222 -14.24 2.25 16.38
C LEU A 222 -14.09 2.35 14.85
N VAL A 223 -12.87 2.10 14.37
CA VAL A 223 -12.59 1.83 12.96
C VAL A 223 -12.45 0.32 12.82
N GLU A 224 -13.49 -0.35 12.35
CA GLU A 224 -13.55 -1.81 12.24
C GLU A 224 -13.16 -2.25 10.85
N MET A 225 -12.34 -3.31 10.77
CA MET A 225 -11.71 -3.71 9.53
C MET A 225 -11.65 -5.22 9.41
N THR A 226 -11.71 -5.71 8.18
CA THR A 226 -11.48 -7.11 7.87
C THR A 226 -10.75 -7.19 6.54
N LEU A 227 -9.56 -7.78 6.53
CA LEU A 227 -8.82 -8.05 5.30
C LEU A 227 -8.87 -9.54 5.00
N THR A 228 -9.52 -9.92 3.90
CA THR A 228 -9.51 -11.29 3.36
C THR A 228 -8.63 -11.36 2.11
N THR A 229 -8.52 -12.53 1.49
CA THR A 229 -7.77 -12.70 0.24
C THR A 229 -8.42 -11.97 -0.93
N ASP A 230 -9.72 -11.70 -0.84
CA ASP A 230 -10.56 -11.19 -1.93
C ASP A 230 -11.13 -9.79 -1.68
N ARG A 231 -11.13 -9.30 -0.43
CA ARG A 231 -11.75 -8.03 -0.05
C ARG A 231 -11.06 -7.37 1.14
N LEU A 232 -11.15 -6.04 1.17
CA LEU A 232 -10.96 -5.22 2.36
C LEU A 232 -12.34 -4.66 2.75
N TRP A 233 -12.81 -5.04 3.92
CA TRP A 233 -14.03 -4.51 4.51
C TRP A 233 -13.69 -3.51 5.59
N PHE A 234 -14.47 -2.44 5.69
CA PHE A 234 -14.36 -1.51 6.80
C PHE A 234 -15.68 -0.81 7.09
N ASP A 235 -15.82 -0.37 8.33
CA ASP A 235 -16.89 0.52 8.77
C ASP A 235 -16.41 1.39 9.95
N LEU A 236 -17.27 2.33 10.35
CA LEU A 236 -17.14 3.02 11.63
C LEU A 236 -18.29 2.57 12.53
N SER A 237 -17.97 2.35 13.80
CA SER A 237 -18.96 2.03 14.83
C SER A 237 -18.92 3.07 15.95
N VAL A 238 -20.10 3.57 16.29
CA VAL A 238 -20.36 4.48 17.43
C VAL A 238 -21.37 3.82 18.38
N VAL A 239 -21.21 2.51 18.58
CA VAL A 239 -22.14 1.70 19.34
C VAL A 239 -21.96 1.98 20.83
N PRO A 240 -23.01 2.39 21.55
CA PRO A 240 -22.88 2.59 22.98
C PRO A 240 -22.60 1.26 23.70
N PRO A 241 -21.66 1.22 24.66
CA PRO A 241 -21.30 -0.03 25.32
C PRO A 241 -22.44 -0.50 26.23
N ASN A 242 -22.46 -1.80 26.56
CA ASN A 242 -23.34 -2.37 27.59
C ASN A 242 -24.85 -2.08 27.42
N CYS A 243 -25.38 -2.23 26.21
CA CYS A 243 -26.81 -1.95 25.88
C CYS A 243 -27.85 -2.78 26.65
N ARG A 244 -27.45 -3.84 27.36
CA ARG A 244 -28.36 -4.80 28.02
C ARG A 244 -29.41 -5.33 27.02
N ASP A 245 -30.68 -5.20 27.35
CA ASP A 245 -31.86 -5.60 26.57
C ASP A 245 -32.44 -4.46 25.72
N GLY A 246 -31.74 -3.32 25.61
CA GLY A 246 -32.21 -2.19 24.82
C GLY A 246 -32.36 -2.55 23.35
N LYS A 247 -33.42 -2.06 22.70
CA LYS A 247 -33.79 -2.40 21.31
C LYS A 247 -33.59 -1.26 20.32
N SER A 248 -33.15 -0.11 20.81
CA SER A 248 -32.80 1.07 20.01
C SER A 248 -31.54 1.74 20.57
N HIS A 249 -30.94 2.64 19.78
CA HIS A 249 -29.79 3.44 20.23
C HIS A 249 -30.12 4.25 21.49
N ASP A 250 -31.26 4.94 21.52
CA ASP A 250 -31.70 5.72 22.69
C ASP A 250 -31.97 4.83 23.91
N GLU A 251 -32.53 3.65 23.70
CA GLU A 251 -32.76 2.70 24.78
C GLU A 251 -31.45 2.13 25.32
N CYS A 252 -30.49 1.83 24.44
CA CYS A 252 -29.15 1.43 24.84
C CYS A 252 -28.47 2.50 25.71
N ILE A 253 -28.50 3.77 25.30
CA ILE A 253 -27.95 4.90 26.08
C ILE A 253 -28.65 5.01 27.45
N ARG A 254 -29.98 4.88 27.49
CA ARG A 254 -30.72 4.89 28.77
C ARG A 254 -30.30 3.73 29.68
N ASN A 255 -30.14 2.53 29.13
CA ASN A 255 -29.89 1.31 29.89
C ASN A 255 -28.42 1.15 30.33
N ASN A 256 -27.50 1.81 29.64
CA ASN A 256 -26.06 1.68 29.88
C ASN A 256 -25.46 2.77 30.81
N GLY A 257 -26.29 3.68 31.32
CA GLY A 257 -25.85 4.79 32.18
C GLY A 257 -25.47 6.08 31.44
N GLY A 258 -26.02 6.30 30.24
CA GLY A 258 -25.81 7.54 29.47
C GLY A 258 -24.54 7.55 28.62
N ARG A 259 -23.88 6.40 28.49
CA ARG A 259 -22.68 6.23 27.67
C ARG A 259 -23.05 6.23 26.20
N ARG A 260 -22.32 6.95 25.36
CA ARG A 260 -22.68 7.22 23.96
C ARG A 260 -21.96 6.35 22.95
N GLY A 261 -20.83 5.73 23.32
CA GLY A 261 -20.04 4.93 22.37
C GLY A 261 -19.23 5.79 21.40
N PHE A 262 -18.90 7.02 21.78
CA PHE A 262 -18.17 7.97 20.94
C PHE A 262 -17.20 8.76 21.81
N ASN A 263 -16.00 9.05 21.28
CA ASN A 263 -15.03 9.88 21.99
C ASN A 263 -14.27 10.86 21.09
N VAL A 264 -14.07 10.52 19.82
CA VAL A 264 -13.37 11.37 18.87
C VAL A 264 -14.02 11.28 17.48
N PRO A 265 -14.17 12.41 16.77
CA PRO A 265 -14.58 12.40 15.37
C PRO A 265 -13.57 11.66 14.50
N VAL A 266 -14.05 10.84 13.55
CA VAL A 266 -13.21 10.06 12.64
C VAL A 266 -13.75 10.13 11.22
N SER A 267 -12.85 10.24 10.23
CA SER A 267 -13.16 9.88 8.84
C SER A 267 -12.26 8.76 8.34
N VAL A 268 -12.77 7.97 7.39
CA VAL A 268 -12.03 6.94 6.66
C VAL A 268 -12.26 7.16 5.17
N VAL A 269 -11.18 7.36 4.42
CA VAL A 269 -11.23 7.66 2.99
C VAL A 269 -10.41 6.62 2.22
N PRO A 270 -11.03 5.81 1.33
CA PRO A 270 -10.28 4.96 0.41
C PRO A 270 -9.37 5.79 -0.50
N VAL A 271 -8.19 5.26 -0.83
CA VAL A 271 -7.17 6.02 -1.58
C VAL A 271 -7.20 5.68 -3.06
N LYS A 272 -7.48 4.43 -3.42
CA LYS A 272 -7.32 3.89 -4.78
C LYS A 272 -8.64 3.81 -5.55
N TYR A 273 -9.69 3.32 -4.91
CA TYR A 273 -10.97 2.99 -5.54
C TYR A 273 -12.14 3.79 -4.98
N ASN A 274 -11.88 4.90 -4.27
CA ASN A 274 -12.91 5.72 -3.67
C ASN A 274 -13.97 6.13 -4.71
N ASN A 275 -15.24 5.88 -4.38
CA ASN A 275 -16.40 6.18 -5.21
C ASN A 275 -16.37 5.54 -6.61
N ASN A 276 -15.61 4.44 -6.79
CA ASN A 276 -15.60 3.69 -8.04
C ASN A 276 -16.68 2.58 -8.00
N PRO A 277 -17.80 2.72 -8.73
CA PRO A 277 -18.90 1.75 -8.69
C PRO A 277 -18.52 0.37 -9.24
N ALA A 278 -17.44 0.26 -10.02
CA ALA A 278 -16.95 -1.03 -10.53
C ALA A 278 -16.09 -1.81 -9.51
N LYS A 279 -15.85 -1.23 -8.32
CA LYS A 279 -14.95 -1.76 -7.30
C LYS A 279 -15.62 -1.95 -5.93
N GLY A 280 -16.91 -2.27 -5.94
CA GLY A 280 -17.70 -2.47 -4.72
C GLY A 280 -18.17 -1.16 -4.11
N LYS A 281 -18.74 -1.23 -2.90
CA LYS A 281 -19.15 -0.09 -2.08
C LYS A 281 -17.92 0.53 -1.38
N CYS A 282 -16.91 0.87 -2.18
CA CYS A 282 -15.67 1.46 -1.71
C CYS A 282 -15.81 2.98 -1.70
N ASN A 283 -16.37 3.53 -0.63
CA ASN A 283 -16.52 4.98 -0.49
C ASN A 283 -16.26 5.47 0.95
N ASP A 284 -16.02 6.77 1.08
CA ASP A 284 -15.67 7.39 2.35
C ASP A 284 -16.78 7.32 3.42
N ILE A 285 -16.33 7.41 4.68
CA ILE A 285 -17.17 7.51 5.88
C ILE A 285 -16.65 8.69 6.71
N VAL A 286 -17.54 9.55 7.19
CA VAL A 286 -17.23 10.66 8.08
C VAL A 286 -18.22 10.68 9.24
N CYS A 287 -17.70 10.59 10.46
CA CYS A 287 -18.47 10.67 11.69
C CYS A 287 -17.96 11.82 12.57
N HIS A 288 -18.75 12.89 12.65
CA HIS A 288 -18.44 14.06 13.47
C HIS A 288 -18.92 13.94 14.91
N ALA A 289 -19.86 13.04 15.19
CA ALA A 289 -20.51 12.89 16.48
C ALA A 289 -20.98 11.44 16.71
N ASP A 290 -21.50 11.19 17.91
CA ASP A 290 -22.13 9.94 18.36
C ASP A 290 -23.33 9.53 17.52
N VAL A 291 -24.03 10.49 16.91
CA VAL A 291 -25.02 10.23 15.87
C VAL A 291 -24.37 10.35 14.50
N CYS A 292 -24.02 9.21 13.90
CA CYS A 292 -23.39 9.17 12.58
C CYS A 292 -24.22 8.35 11.58
N PRO A 293 -24.89 8.98 10.60
CA PRO A 293 -25.70 8.27 9.61
C PRO A 293 -24.91 7.28 8.73
N GLN A 294 -23.59 7.44 8.63
CA GLN A 294 -22.73 6.58 7.82
C GLN A 294 -22.09 5.43 8.61
N ALA A 295 -22.16 5.46 9.96
CA ALA A 295 -21.65 4.43 10.85
C ALA A 295 -22.70 3.37 11.17
N TYR A 296 -22.24 2.18 11.53
CA TYR A 296 -23.08 1.13 12.10
C TYR A 296 -23.75 1.63 13.39
N VAL A 297 -25.05 1.37 13.50
CA VAL A 297 -25.84 1.68 14.69
C VAL A 297 -26.59 0.40 15.09
N TYR A 298 -26.46 0.03 16.37
CA TYR A 298 -27.18 -1.09 16.99
C TYR A 298 -28.72 -0.99 16.78
N PRO A 299 -29.47 -2.11 16.60
CA PRO A 299 -29.06 -3.52 16.69
C PRO A 299 -28.67 -4.21 15.37
N SER A 300 -28.90 -3.60 14.20
CA SER A 300 -28.55 -4.21 12.92
C SER A 300 -28.44 -3.15 11.84
N ASP A 301 -27.25 -3.01 11.26
CA ASP A 301 -27.01 -2.08 10.15
C ASP A 301 -25.91 -2.59 9.19
N ASP A 302 -26.07 -3.82 8.74
CA ASP A 302 -25.14 -4.50 7.83
C ASP A 302 -25.02 -3.78 6.47
N THR A 303 -25.96 -2.88 6.18
CA THR A 303 -25.93 -2.10 4.95
C THR A 303 -24.81 -1.08 4.92
N LYS A 304 -24.26 -0.66 6.08
CA LYS A 304 -23.26 0.41 6.17
C LYS A 304 -21.81 -0.06 6.09
N MET A 305 -21.57 -1.37 5.97
CA MET A 305 -20.23 -1.86 5.67
C MET A 305 -19.76 -1.37 4.28
N ARG A 306 -18.47 -1.07 4.17
CA ARG A 306 -17.80 -0.77 2.90
C ARG A 306 -17.02 -1.98 2.45
N ASP A 307 -17.08 -2.27 1.16
CA ASP A 307 -16.32 -3.35 0.54
C ASP A 307 -15.43 -2.77 -0.56
N CYS A 308 -14.14 -2.99 -0.42
CA CYS A 308 -13.12 -2.56 -1.36
C CYS A 308 -12.32 -3.79 -1.86
N PRO A 309 -11.65 -3.67 -3.01
CA PRO A 309 -10.64 -4.65 -3.42
C PRO A 309 -9.53 -4.78 -2.35
N PRO A 310 -8.89 -5.96 -2.24
CA PRO A 310 -7.97 -6.26 -1.13
C PRO A 310 -6.65 -5.47 -1.21
N ASP A 311 -6.37 -4.83 -2.35
CA ASP A 311 -5.20 -3.98 -2.56
C ASP A 311 -5.49 -2.48 -2.33
N GLU A 312 -6.63 -2.14 -1.72
CA GLU A 312 -6.98 -0.80 -1.29
C GLU A 312 -6.11 -0.33 -0.09
N SER A 313 -5.93 0.98 0.02
CA SER A 313 -5.38 1.65 1.21
C SER A 313 -6.37 2.71 1.70
N LEU A 314 -6.39 2.94 3.00
CA LEU A 314 -7.33 3.83 3.66
C LEU A 314 -6.57 4.95 4.37
N PHE A 315 -7.12 6.16 4.30
CA PHE A 315 -6.67 7.32 5.05
C PHE A 315 -7.65 7.61 6.18
N VAL A 316 -7.20 7.42 7.42
CA VAL A 316 -8.02 7.59 8.63
C VAL A 316 -7.64 8.92 9.29
N THR A 317 -8.61 9.82 9.48
CA THR A 317 -8.35 11.13 10.09
C THR A 317 -9.15 11.28 11.38
N TYR A 318 -8.45 11.56 12.48
CA TYR A 318 -9.07 12.01 13.73
C TYR A 318 -9.28 13.52 13.69
N CYS A 319 -10.45 13.98 14.13
CA CYS A 319 -10.92 15.37 14.02
C CYS A 319 -10.87 15.89 12.56
N PRO A 320 -11.53 15.20 11.60
CA PRO A 320 -11.48 15.54 10.18
C PRO A 320 -11.96 16.95 9.86
#